data_AF-A0A5B9Q5Y7-F1
#
_entry.id   AF-A0A5B9Q5Y7-F1
#
_cell.length_a   1.000
_cell.length_b   1.000
_cell.length_c   1.000
_cell.angle_alpha   90.00
_cell.angle_beta   90.00
_cell.angle_gamma   90.00
#
_symmetry.space_group_name_H-M   'P 1'
#
loop_
_entity.id
_entity.type
_entity.pdbx_description
1 polymer ?
#
loop_
_entity_poly.entity_id
_entity_poly.type
_entity_poly.pdbx_seq_one_letter_code
_entity_poly.pdbx_strand_id
1 'polypeptide(L)'
;MKLPDSHQTDDVEHLLRNAQLRDALEPLYDESIGCVNANVMSTSSENEFLQSMLEWERAPIMPICEWFDPQLVLPSPDQLDDELLHKILHQTVQQLFEKNIVLDFTEHLSDRQLYCLIYRDILPSHEKRIDRRDNYLHWDCANVGDDPEIWLRYYASEEERQAWVEETGGYPPQMDDPPFPRQVPRAPL
;
A
#
# COMPACT_ATOMS: atom_id res chain seq x y z
N MET A 1 -28.09 28.20 36.47
CA MET A 1 -26.84 27.58 35.99
C MET A 1 -27.11 27.18 34.54
N LYS A 2 -26.68 28.01 33.58
CA LYS A 2 -26.83 27.69 32.15
C LYS A 2 -25.80 26.61 31.83
N LEU A 3 -26.23 25.47 31.28
CA LEU A 3 -25.29 24.51 30.71
C LEU A 3 -24.50 25.21 29.59
N PRO A 4 -23.19 24.93 29.43
CA PRO A 4 -22.43 25.42 28.29
C PRO A 4 -23.10 24.99 26.98
N ASP A 5 -23.07 25.86 25.97
CA ASP A 5 -23.47 25.48 24.62
C ASP A 5 -22.58 24.33 24.16
N SER A 6 -23.20 23.18 23.83
CA SER A 6 -22.50 21.96 23.41
C SER A 6 -21.46 22.20 22.30
N HIS A 7 -21.75 23.12 21.37
CA HIS A 7 -20.84 23.54 20.31
C HIS A 7 -19.53 24.19 20.80
N GLN A 8 -19.56 24.97 21.88
CA GLN A 8 -18.34 25.58 22.43
C GLN A 8 -17.43 24.55 23.14
N THR A 9 -18.01 23.44 23.60
CA THR A 9 -17.24 22.38 24.27
C THR A 9 -16.48 21.54 23.24
N ASP A 10 -17.15 21.23 22.13
CA ASP A 10 -16.59 20.48 20.99
C ASP A 10 -15.40 21.22 20.34
N ASP A 11 -15.53 22.54 20.14
CA ASP A 11 -14.45 23.39 19.62
C ASP A 11 -13.21 23.41 20.54
N VAL A 12 -13.42 23.45 21.86
CA VAL A 12 -12.33 23.42 22.84
C VAL A 12 -11.65 22.05 22.86
N GLU A 13 -12.41 20.96 22.79
CA GLU A 13 -11.86 19.60 22.72
C GLU A 13 -11.00 19.40 21.46
N HIS A 14 -11.46 19.89 20.31
CA HIS A 14 -10.67 19.86 19.08
C HIS A 14 -9.37 20.66 19.19
N LEU A 15 -9.39 21.83 19.81
CA LEU A 15 -8.17 22.63 20.01
C LEU A 15 -7.19 21.97 20.98
N LEU A 16 -7.69 21.36 22.07
CA LEU A 16 -6.86 20.61 23.00
C LEU A 16 -6.22 19.39 22.33
N ARG A 17 -7.00 18.67 21.51
CA ARG A 17 -6.48 17.54 20.74
C ARG A 17 -5.40 17.99 19.75
N ASN A 18 -5.61 19.13 19.10
CA ASN A 18 -4.63 19.69 18.16
C ASN A 18 -3.29 19.98 18.83
N ALA A 19 -3.32 20.66 19.99
CA ALA A 19 -2.12 20.94 20.77
C ALA A 19 -1.37 19.65 21.14
N GLN A 20 -2.08 18.63 21.63
CA GLN A 20 -1.47 17.33 21.97
C GLN A 20 -0.79 16.64 20.78
N LEU A 21 -1.42 16.70 19.60
CA LEU A 21 -0.88 16.08 18.39
C LEU A 21 0.37 16.82 17.92
N ARG A 22 0.35 18.15 17.97
CA ARG A 22 1.51 19.00 17.63
C ARG A 22 2.68 18.74 18.58
N ASP A 23 2.43 18.69 19.89
CA ASP A 23 3.47 18.37 20.88
C ASP A 23 4.06 16.97 20.65
N ALA A 24 3.22 15.99 20.28
CA ALA A 24 3.66 14.63 19.99
C ALA A 24 4.49 14.51 18.70
N LEU A 25 4.26 15.41 17.74
CA LEU A 25 4.96 15.50 16.46
C LEU A 25 6.21 16.36 16.51
N GLU A 26 6.30 17.34 17.43
CA GLU A 26 7.46 18.20 17.61
C GLU A 26 8.81 17.46 17.60
N PRO A 27 9.02 16.34 18.33
CA PRO A 27 10.29 15.62 18.31
C PRO A 27 10.56 14.87 17.00
N LEU A 28 9.54 14.70 16.15
CA LEU A 28 9.59 14.01 14.86
C LEU A 28 9.65 14.99 13.69
N TYR A 29 9.53 16.30 13.96
CA TYR A 29 9.36 17.34 12.96
C TYR A 29 10.57 17.48 12.04
N ASP A 30 10.35 17.35 10.73
CA ASP A 30 11.35 17.56 9.67
C ASP A 30 10.82 18.50 8.55
N GLU A 31 11.61 18.69 7.50
CA GLU A 31 11.22 19.50 6.35
C GLU A 31 9.93 18.99 5.65
N SER A 32 9.67 17.68 5.67
CA SER A 32 8.50 17.07 5.03
C SER A 32 7.20 17.35 5.81
N ILE A 33 7.29 17.37 7.14
CA ILE A 33 6.18 17.73 8.02
C ILE A 33 5.83 19.23 7.89
N GLY A 34 6.83 20.07 7.63
CA GLY A 34 6.65 21.51 7.47
C GLY A 34 5.97 21.96 6.17
N CYS A 35 5.85 21.10 5.17
CA CYS A 35 5.19 21.41 3.89
C CYS A 35 3.66 21.48 4.00
N VAL A 36 3.07 21.02 5.09
CA VAL A 36 1.61 20.96 5.25
C VAL A 36 1.08 22.30 5.76
N ASN A 37 0.35 23.02 4.91
CA ASN A 37 -0.27 24.29 5.30
C ASN A 37 -1.59 24.05 6.07
N ALA A 38 -1.46 23.80 7.37
CA ALA A 38 -2.59 23.61 8.28
C ALA A 38 -3.56 24.81 8.34
N ASN A 39 -3.16 26.00 7.87
CA ASN A 39 -3.99 27.22 7.93
C ASN A 39 -5.22 27.22 7.00
N VAL A 40 -5.41 26.17 6.20
CA VAL A 40 -6.51 26.05 5.24
C VAL A 40 -7.58 25.03 5.72
N MET A 41 -7.34 24.34 6.83
CA MET A 41 -8.21 23.26 7.31
C MET A 41 -9.03 23.68 8.54
N SER A 42 -10.15 22.99 8.79
CA SER A 42 -10.82 23.05 10.09
C SER A 42 -9.97 22.35 11.15
N THR A 43 -10.07 22.75 12.43
CA THR A 43 -9.32 22.10 13.52
C THR A 43 -9.56 20.59 13.59
N SER A 44 -10.79 20.14 13.31
CA SER A 44 -11.13 18.72 13.29
C SER A 44 -10.40 17.96 12.17
N SER A 45 -10.45 18.50 10.95
CA SER A 45 -9.73 17.92 9.80
C SER A 45 -8.20 17.98 9.99
N GLU A 46 -7.70 19.03 10.62
CA GLU A 46 -6.29 19.14 10.99
C GLU A 46 -5.90 18.06 12.00
N ASN A 47 -6.75 17.78 12.99
CA ASN A 47 -6.51 16.70 13.95
C ASN A 47 -6.45 15.33 13.28
N GLU A 48 -7.35 15.04 12.34
CA GLU A 48 -7.31 13.80 11.56
C GLU A 48 -6.00 13.69 10.78
N PHE A 49 -5.58 14.78 10.13
CA PHE A 49 -4.32 14.84 9.40
C PHE A 49 -3.11 14.60 10.30
N LEU A 50 -2.97 15.37 11.40
CA LEU A 50 -1.85 15.25 12.33
C LEU A 50 -1.80 13.85 12.98
N GLN A 51 -2.96 13.28 13.29
CA GLN A 51 -3.08 11.92 13.78
C GLN A 51 -2.58 10.90 12.75
N SER A 52 -2.93 11.07 11.48
CA SER A 52 -2.46 10.23 10.36
C SER A 52 -0.94 10.27 10.23
N MET A 53 -0.38 11.47 10.29
CA MET A 53 1.05 11.70 10.22
C MET A 53 1.79 11.09 11.41
N LEU A 54 1.26 11.24 12.62
CA LEU A 54 1.87 10.66 13.82
C LEU A 54 1.83 9.12 13.80
N GLU A 55 0.73 8.55 13.33
CA GLU A 55 0.61 7.10 13.12
C GLU A 55 1.59 6.60 12.08
N TRP A 56 1.72 7.33 10.96
CA TRP A 56 2.75 7.06 9.97
C TRP A 56 4.12 7.06 10.66
N GLU A 57 4.54 8.15 11.30
CA GLU A 57 5.87 8.25 11.90
C GLU A 57 6.18 7.15 12.92
N ARG A 58 5.21 6.76 13.73
CA ARG A 58 5.37 5.74 14.77
C ARG A 58 5.19 4.30 14.29
N ALA A 59 4.65 4.10 13.10
CA ALA A 59 4.39 2.76 12.58
C ALA A 59 5.70 1.97 12.44
N PRO A 60 5.75 0.73 12.96
CA PRO A 60 6.95 -0.08 12.89
C PRO A 60 7.23 -0.48 11.44
N ILE A 61 8.52 -0.51 11.10
CA ILE A 61 9.00 -1.13 9.87
C ILE A 61 9.33 -2.59 10.21
N MET A 62 8.63 -3.53 9.58
CA MET A 62 8.81 -4.95 9.84
C MET A 62 8.44 -5.79 8.61
N PRO A 63 8.95 -7.02 8.48
CA PRO A 63 8.59 -7.92 7.40
C PRO A 63 7.08 -8.12 7.29
N ILE A 64 6.53 -8.13 6.08
CA ILE A 64 5.11 -8.37 5.84
C ILE A 64 4.65 -9.71 6.46
N CYS A 65 5.48 -10.75 6.44
CA CYS A 65 5.12 -12.04 7.05
C CYS A 65 4.79 -11.93 8.55
N GLU A 66 5.39 -10.99 9.27
CA GLU A 66 5.17 -10.74 10.70
C GLU A 66 3.92 -9.89 10.98
N TRP A 67 3.20 -9.43 9.96
CA TRP A 67 1.94 -8.68 10.14
C TRP A 67 0.77 -9.60 10.52
N PHE A 68 0.98 -10.90 10.40
CA PHE A 68 0.00 -11.96 10.65
C PHE A 68 0.18 -12.55 12.06
N ASP A 69 -0.93 -12.99 12.66
CA ASP A 69 -0.93 -13.67 13.96
C ASP A 69 -1.73 -14.98 13.82
N PRO A 70 -1.07 -16.16 13.73
CA PRO A 70 0.39 -16.35 13.74
C PRO A 70 1.08 -15.86 12.46
N GLN A 71 2.41 -15.68 12.50
CA GLN A 71 3.24 -15.28 11.36
C GLN A 71 2.94 -16.14 10.12
N LEU A 72 2.79 -15.50 8.96
CA LEU A 72 2.49 -16.18 7.71
C LEU A 72 3.76 -16.84 7.16
N VAL A 73 3.81 -18.16 7.24
CA VAL A 73 4.92 -18.97 6.71
C VAL A 73 4.40 -19.82 5.56
N LEU A 74 4.95 -19.59 4.37
CA LEU A 74 4.62 -20.33 3.17
C LEU A 74 5.57 -21.53 2.98
N PRO A 75 5.07 -22.69 2.51
CA PRO A 75 5.92 -23.80 2.12
C PRO A 75 6.83 -23.45 0.93
N SER A 76 7.92 -24.20 0.76
CA SER A 76 8.82 -23.98 -0.38
C SER A 76 8.11 -24.31 -1.71
N PRO A 77 8.24 -23.48 -2.76
CA PRO A 77 7.60 -23.73 -4.07
C PRO A 77 7.97 -25.07 -4.69
N ASP A 78 9.18 -25.59 -4.41
CA ASP A 78 9.69 -26.86 -4.95
C ASP A 78 9.01 -28.09 -4.34
N GLN A 79 8.31 -27.91 -3.20
CA GLN A 79 7.61 -28.98 -2.50
C GLN A 79 6.14 -29.09 -2.89
N LEU A 80 5.65 -28.18 -3.74
CA LEU A 80 4.24 -28.06 -4.10
C LEU A 80 4.03 -28.46 -5.56
N ASP A 81 3.05 -29.33 -5.79
CA ASP A 81 2.46 -29.49 -7.11
C ASP A 81 1.61 -28.27 -7.48
N ASP A 82 1.28 -28.14 -8.77
CA ASP A 82 0.59 -26.96 -9.29
C ASP A 82 -0.84 -26.81 -8.73
N GLU A 83 -1.54 -27.90 -8.43
CA GLU A 83 -2.90 -27.85 -7.89
C GLU A 83 -2.93 -27.35 -6.44
N LEU A 84 -1.99 -27.81 -5.61
CA LEU A 84 -1.85 -27.37 -4.23
C LEU A 84 -1.31 -25.95 -4.18
N LEU A 85 -0.34 -25.62 -5.04
CA LEU A 85 0.20 -24.27 -5.16
C LEU A 85 -0.91 -23.26 -5.49
N HIS A 86 -1.75 -23.55 -6.48
CA HIS A 86 -2.88 -22.69 -6.84
C HIS A 86 -3.81 -22.41 -5.64
N LYS A 87 -4.14 -23.44 -4.86
CA LYS A 87 -4.99 -23.30 -3.66
C LYS A 87 -4.34 -22.43 -2.59
N ILE A 88 -3.07 -22.69 -2.27
CA ILE A 88 -2.33 -21.91 -1.28
C ILE A 88 -2.17 -20.46 -1.74
N LEU A 89 -1.88 -20.24 -3.02
CA LEU A 89 -1.76 -18.91 -3.61
C LEU A 89 -3.06 -18.11 -3.41
N HIS A 90 -4.20 -18.68 -3.79
CA HIS A 90 -5.49 -18.00 -3.61
C HIS A 90 -5.76 -17.64 -2.14
N GLN A 91 -5.48 -18.54 -1.20
CA GLN A 91 -5.61 -18.26 0.24
C GLN A 91 -4.64 -17.18 0.72
N THR A 92 -3.43 -17.17 0.17
CA THR A 92 -2.39 -16.19 0.53
C THR A 92 -2.77 -14.80 0.06
N VAL A 93 -3.28 -14.67 -1.18
CA VAL A 93 -3.76 -13.40 -1.73
C VAL A 93 -4.91 -12.82 -0.89
N GLN A 94 -5.83 -13.67 -0.41
CA GLN A 94 -6.90 -13.21 0.47
C GLN A 94 -6.37 -12.74 1.84
N GLN A 95 -5.44 -13.49 2.44
CA GLN A 95 -4.79 -13.09 3.70
C GLN A 95 -4.03 -11.76 3.56
N LEU A 96 -3.30 -11.56 2.46
CA LEU A 96 -2.65 -10.28 2.16
C LEU A 96 -3.68 -9.14 2.11
N PHE A 97 -4.79 -9.35 1.42
CA PHE A 97 -5.85 -8.35 1.33
C PHE A 97 -6.51 -8.02 2.69
N GLU A 98 -6.69 -9.00 3.58
CA GLU A 98 -7.15 -8.77 4.96
C GLU A 98 -6.21 -7.89 5.78
N LYS A 99 -4.94 -7.77 5.36
CA LYS A 99 -3.94 -6.86 5.92
C LYS A 99 -3.77 -5.58 5.10
N ASN A 100 -4.75 -5.26 4.25
CA ASN A 100 -4.74 -4.13 3.31
C ASN A 100 -3.55 -4.15 2.33
N ILE A 101 -3.03 -5.32 1.98
CA ILE A 101 -1.99 -5.47 0.96
C ILE A 101 -2.67 -5.89 -0.35
N VAL A 102 -2.54 -5.06 -1.38
CA VAL A 102 -3.12 -5.27 -2.70
C VAL A 102 -2.02 -5.60 -3.67
N LEU A 103 -2.24 -6.63 -4.48
CA LEU A 103 -1.32 -7.02 -5.54
C LEU A 103 -1.84 -6.46 -6.86
N ASP A 104 -1.11 -5.50 -7.42
CA ASP A 104 -1.42 -4.90 -8.71
C ASP A 104 -0.66 -5.63 -9.83
N PHE A 105 -1.27 -5.66 -11.02
CA PHE A 105 -0.64 -6.15 -12.26
C PHE A 105 -0.10 -7.58 -12.16
N THR A 106 -0.96 -8.54 -11.83
CA THR A 106 -0.54 -9.92 -11.54
C THR A 106 -0.69 -10.88 -12.73
N GLU A 107 -1.52 -10.54 -13.70
CA GLU A 107 -2.02 -11.41 -14.77
C GLU A 107 -0.95 -11.86 -15.79
N HIS A 108 0.23 -11.23 -15.80
CA HIS A 108 1.38 -11.66 -16.58
C HIS A 108 2.13 -12.85 -15.96
N LEU A 109 1.91 -13.12 -14.66
CA LEU A 109 2.58 -14.17 -13.90
C LEU A 109 1.74 -15.43 -13.87
N SER A 110 2.32 -16.60 -14.11
CA SER A 110 1.70 -17.88 -13.75
C SER A 110 1.55 -17.99 -12.22
N ASP A 111 0.72 -18.90 -11.74
CA ASP A 111 0.52 -19.08 -10.30
C ASP A 111 1.83 -19.37 -9.56
N ARG A 112 2.69 -20.19 -10.16
CA ARG A 112 4.01 -20.50 -9.61
C ARG A 112 4.90 -19.26 -9.55
N GLN A 113 4.88 -18.41 -10.57
CA GLN A 113 5.66 -17.17 -10.58
C GLN A 113 5.14 -16.18 -9.53
N LEU A 114 3.83 -15.97 -9.45
CA LEU A 114 3.23 -15.09 -8.44
C LEU A 114 3.49 -15.61 -7.02
N TYR A 115 3.38 -16.92 -6.81
CA TYR A 115 3.69 -17.55 -5.54
C TYR A 115 5.15 -17.34 -5.14
N CYS A 116 6.10 -17.50 -6.07
CA CYS A 116 7.51 -17.23 -5.82
C CYS A 116 7.77 -15.76 -5.51
N LEU A 117 7.11 -14.83 -6.21
CA LEU A 117 7.19 -13.39 -5.93
C LEU A 117 6.73 -13.10 -4.49
N ILE A 118 5.56 -13.62 -4.10
CA ILE A 118 5.04 -13.45 -2.74
C ILE A 118 6.02 -14.04 -1.71
N TYR A 119 6.48 -15.26 -1.94
CA TYR A 119 7.36 -15.99 -1.02
C TYR A 119 8.73 -15.31 -0.83
N ARG A 120 9.36 -14.88 -1.91
CA ARG A 120 10.75 -14.39 -1.91
C ARG A 120 10.86 -12.90 -1.66
N ASP A 121 9.94 -12.12 -2.24
CA ASP A 121 10.11 -10.67 -2.34
C ASP A 121 9.08 -9.93 -1.47
N ILE A 122 7.79 -10.29 -1.54
CA ILE A 122 6.74 -9.57 -0.81
C ILE A 122 6.80 -9.87 0.69
N LEU A 123 6.68 -11.13 1.09
CA LEU A 123 6.63 -11.50 2.51
C LEU A 123 7.87 -11.07 3.32
N PRO A 124 9.10 -11.13 2.78
CA PRO A 124 10.28 -10.64 3.48
C PRO A 124 10.49 -9.12 3.40
N SER A 125 9.74 -8.40 2.56
CA SER A 125 9.89 -6.94 2.44
C SER A 125 9.57 -6.24 3.75
N HIS A 126 10.43 -5.30 4.12
CA HIS A 126 10.29 -4.51 5.34
C HIS A 126 9.47 -3.26 5.04
N GLU A 127 8.19 -3.35 5.35
CA GLU A 127 7.25 -2.28 5.08
C GLU A 127 6.74 -1.64 6.37
N LYS A 128 6.27 -0.40 6.24
CA LYS A 128 5.69 0.33 7.37
C LYS A 128 4.28 -0.18 7.63
N ARG A 129 4.06 -0.83 8.77
CA ARG A 129 2.76 -1.40 9.13
C ARG A 129 1.84 -0.34 9.72
N ILE A 130 0.89 0.12 8.91
CA ILE A 130 -0.09 1.13 9.31
C ILE A 130 -1.45 0.46 9.45
N ASP A 131 -1.91 0.32 10.69
CA ASP A 131 -3.18 -0.34 11.03
C ASP A 131 -4.38 0.62 10.83
N ARG A 132 -4.53 1.14 9.61
CA ARG A 132 -5.66 1.98 9.18
C ARG A 132 -6.51 1.31 8.12
N ARG A 133 -7.83 1.50 8.19
CA ARG A 133 -8.80 0.84 7.29
C ARG A 133 -8.77 1.36 5.86
N ASP A 134 -8.32 2.59 5.68
CA ASP A 134 -8.25 3.31 4.40
C ASP A 134 -6.85 3.31 3.78
N ASN A 135 -5.84 2.80 4.50
CA ASN A 135 -4.49 2.70 3.99
C ASN A 135 -4.22 1.32 3.42
N TYR A 136 -4.00 1.26 2.10
CA TYR A 136 -3.61 0.05 1.39
C TYR A 136 -2.16 0.12 0.93
N LEU A 137 -1.41 -0.95 1.18
CA LEU A 137 -0.10 -1.15 0.57
C LEU A 137 -0.31 -1.77 -0.81
N HIS A 138 -0.01 -1.01 -1.85
CA HIS A 138 -0.05 -1.46 -3.23
C HIS A 138 1.30 -2.04 -3.64
N TRP A 139 1.32 -3.31 -4.01
CA TRP A 139 2.49 -3.98 -4.54
C TRP A 139 2.38 -4.14 -6.05
N ASP A 140 3.19 -3.36 -6.78
CA ASP A 140 3.30 -3.45 -8.23
C ASP A 140 4.06 -4.73 -8.62
N CYS A 141 3.35 -5.73 -9.12
CA CYS A 141 3.96 -6.99 -9.55
C CYS A 141 4.59 -6.90 -10.95
N ALA A 142 4.37 -5.84 -11.71
CA ALA A 142 4.97 -5.62 -13.02
C ALA A 142 6.32 -4.88 -12.94
N ASN A 143 6.56 -4.12 -11.87
CA ASN A 143 7.80 -3.39 -11.67
C ASN A 143 8.90 -4.22 -10.95
N VAL A 144 9.21 -5.42 -11.46
CA VAL A 144 10.27 -6.25 -10.91
C VAL A 144 11.63 -5.81 -11.47
N GLY A 145 12.41 -5.08 -10.68
CA GLY A 145 13.79 -4.70 -11.02
C GLY A 145 13.93 -3.48 -11.92
N ASP A 146 12.98 -2.53 -11.84
CA ASP A 146 12.95 -1.27 -12.60
C ASP A 146 12.94 -1.45 -14.14
N ASP A 147 12.53 -2.63 -14.61
CA ASP A 147 12.40 -2.93 -16.03
C ASP A 147 10.97 -2.61 -16.52
N PRO A 148 10.79 -1.60 -17.40
CA PRO A 148 9.48 -1.24 -17.90
C PRO A 148 8.93 -2.24 -18.92
N GLU A 149 9.66 -3.29 -19.32
CA GLU A 149 9.23 -4.23 -20.37
C GLU A 149 7.87 -4.87 -20.06
N ILE A 150 7.65 -5.34 -18.84
CA ILE A 150 6.38 -5.99 -18.44
C ILE A 150 5.24 -4.97 -18.46
N TRP A 151 5.47 -3.79 -17.89
CA TRP A 151 4.50 -2.69 -17.90
C TRP A 151 4.09 -2.34 -19.33
N LEU A 152 5.06 -2.05 -20.19
CA LEU A 152 4.83 -1.65 -21.58
C LEU A 152 4.15 -2.75 -22.40
N ARG A 153 4.47 -4.03 -22.15
CA ARG A 153 3.90 -5.15 -22.90
C ARG A 153 2.44 -5.40 -22.53
N TYR A 154 2.08 -5.35 -21.25
CA TYR A 154 0.82 -5.90 -20.74
C TYR A 154 -0.17 -4.89 -20.15
N TYR A 155 0.31 -3.74 -19.66
CA TYR A 155 -0.50 -2.86 -18.79
C TYR A 155 -0.53 -1.40 -19.24
N ALA A 156 0.52 -0.91 -19.89
CA ALA A 156 0.62 0.47 -20.33
C ALA A 156 -0.44 0.80 -21.38
N SER A 157 -1.02 1.99 -21.25
CA SER A 157 -1.86 2.57 -22.30
C SER A 157 -1.02 3.00 -23.50
N GLU A 158 -1.68 3.26 -24.63
CA GLU A 158 -0.98 3.77 -25.82
C GLU A 158 -0.34 5.15 -25.55
N GLU A 159 -1.01 5.99 -24.75
CA GLU A 159 -0.48 7.29 -24.34
C GLU A 159 0.78 7.15 -23.48
N GLU A 160 0.78 6.23 -22.51
CA GLU A 160 1.94 5.96 -21.66
C GLU A 160 3.13 5.40 -22.47
N ARG A 161 2.85 4.51 -23.43
CA ARG A 161 3.86 3.97 -24.34
C ARG A 161 4.45 5.06 -25.24
N GLN A 162 3.62 5.96 -25.76
CA GLN A 162 4.07 7.07 -26.58
C GLN A 162 4.95 8.04 -25.76
N ALA A 163 4.54 8.37 -24.53
CA ALA A 163 5.34 9.18 -23.63
C ALA A 163 6.72 8.54 -23.35
N TRP A 164 6.75 7.22 -23.11
CA TRP A 164 8.00 6.48 -22.92
C TRP A 164 8.91 6.52 -24.16
N VAL A 165 8.34 6.42 -25.37
CA VAL A 165 9.11 6.55 -26.63
C VAL A 165 9.70 7.94 -26.79
N GLU A 166 8.93 8.98 -26.47
CA GLU A 166 9.39 10.37 -26.54
C GLU A 166 10.52 10.65 -25.54
N GLU A 167 10.44 10.07 -24.34
CA GLU A 167 11.44 10.23 -23.29
C GLU A 167 12.72 9.44 -23.56
N THR A 168 12.59 8.17 -23.95
CA THR A 168 13.73 7.24 -24.04
C THR A 168 14.32 7.12 -25.45
N GLY A 169 13.55 7.47 -26.48
CA GLY A 169 13.90 7.21 -27.88
C GLY A 169 13.93 5.71 -28.24
N GLY A 170 13.42 4.84 -27.35
CA GLY A 170 13.42 3.40 -27.51
C GLY A 170 12.27 2.89 -28.38
N TYR A 171 12.26 1.57 -28.61
CA TYR A 171 11.14 0.87 -29.24
C TYR A 171 10.42 0.04 -28.19
N PRO A 172 9.13 0.29 -27.94
CA PRO A 172 8.40 -0.44 -26.92
C PRO A 172 8.13 -1.87 -27.42
N PRO A 173 8.04 -2.87 -26.53
CA PRO A 173 7.68 -4.23 -26.91
C PRO A 173 6.30 -4.25 -27.58
N GLN A 174 6.00 -5.30 -28.35
CA GLN A 174 4.63 -5.50 -28.84
C GLN A 174 3.66 -5.57 -27.65
N MET A 175 2.49 -4.92 -27.77
CA MET A 175 1.41 -5.10 -26.80
C MET A 175 0.80 -6.49 -26.93
N ASP A 176 0.66 -7.18 -25.81
CA ASP A 176 0.02 -8.48 -25.73
C ASP A 176 -0.96 -8.50 -24.55
N ASP A 177 -1.99 -9.34 -24.63
CA ASP A 177 -2.88 -9.58 -23.49
C ASP A 177 -2.13 -10.40 -22.41
N PRO A 178 -2.34 -10.11 -21.11
CA PRO A 178 -1.75 -10.89 -20.03
C PRO A 178 -2.18 -12.37 -20.11
N PRO A 179 -1.23 -13.33 -20.09
CA PRO A 179 -1.51 -14.76 -20.31
C PRO A 179 -2.33 -15.46 -19.22
N PHE A 180 -2.36 -14.95 -17.99
CA PHE A 180 -2.98 -15.60 -16.83
C PHE A 180 -4.05 -14.70 -16.19
N PRO A 181 -5.22 -14.54 -16.83
CA PRO A 181 -6.29 -13.73 -16.27
C PRO A 181 -6.75 -14.28 -14.91
N ARG A 182 -6.74 -13.43 -13.89
CA ARG A 182 -7.15 -13.80 -12.52
C ARG A 182 -7.94 -12.70 -11.85
N GLN A 183 -8.77 -13.10 -10.90
CA GLN A 183 -9.51 -12.18 -10.04
C GLN A 183 -8.78 -12.08 -8.70
N VAL A 184 -8.07 -10.97 -8.51
CA VAL A 184 -7.48 -10.61 -7.22
C VAL A 184 -8.35 -9.54 -6.54
N PRO A 185 -8.45 -9.54 -5.20
CA PRO A 185 -9.10 -8.45 -4.47
C PRO A 185 -8.46 -7.10 -4.82
N ARG A 186 -9.29 -6.06 -4.90
CA ARG A 186 -8.85 -4.68 -5.15
C ARG A 186 -9.29 -3.78 -4.00
N ALA A 187 -8.48 -2.77 -3.70
CA ALA A 187 -8.89 -1.73 -2.77
C ALA A 187 -10.20 -1.08 -3.24
N PRO A 188 -11.12 -0.73 -2.33
CA PRO A 188 -12.31 0.03 -2.68
C PRO A 188 -11.91 1.40 -3.25
N LEU A 189 -12.57 1.79 -4.35
CA LEU A 189 -12.44 3.12 -4.97
C LEU A 189 -13.06 4.21 -4.11
#